data_AF-A0A1I0JID5-F1
#
_entry.id   AF-A0A1I0JID5-F1
#
_cell.length_a   1.000
_cell.length_b   1.000
_cell.length_c   1.000
_cell.angle_alpha   90.00
_cell.angle_beta   90.00
_cell.angle_gamma   90.00
#
_symmetry.space_group_name_H-M   'P 1'
#
loop_
_entity.id
_entity.type
_entity.pdbx_description
1 polymer ?
#
loop_
_entity_poly.entity_id
_entity_poly.type
_entity_poly.pdbx_seq_one_letter_code
_entity_poly.pdbx_strand_id
1 'polypeptide(L)'
;MTIISSQHHIDWGIVEKKMEEIKSFEKVVIPCTYVGYIDGTEYAMQNDKHHTLAAARELGIAVEFDITNDSEGLEGEALLEQRYNDGDWYNVETSNPAYYEFDLVW
;
A
#
# COMPACT_ATOMS: atom_id res chain seq x y z
N MET A 1 6.51 6.74 -10.96
CA MET A 1 6.09 5.46 -10.37
C MET A 1 4.87 5.71 -9.49
N THR A 2 3.82 4.93 -9.67
CA THR A 2 2.59 4.98 -8.87
C THR A 2 2.58 3.77 -7.93
N ILE A 3 2.32 3.99 -6.63
CA ILE A 3 2.15 2.90 -5.67
C ILE A 3 0.69 2.48 -5.65
N ILE A 4 0.42 1.20 -5.83
CA ILE A 4 -0.95 0.64 -5.84
C ILE A 4 -1.15 -0.41 -4.77
N SER A 5 -2.41 -0.65 -4.42
CA SER A 5 -2.82 -1.72 -3.51
C SER A 5 -4.21 -2.21 -3.89
N SER A 6 -4.49 -3.48 -3.62
CA SER A 6 -5.81 -4.11 -3.79
C SER A 6 -6.49 -4.42 -2.45
N GLN A 7 -5.86 -4.10 -1.31
CA GLN A 7 -6.50 -4.32 -0.01
C GLN A 7 -7.35 -3.10 0.37
N HIS A 8 -8.66 -3.29 0.42
CA HIS A 8 -9.68 -2.31 0.82
C HIS A 8 -10.00 -2.43 2.30
N HIS A 9 -9.99 -3.64 2.86
CA HIS A 9 -10.35 -3.82 4.26
C HIS A 9 -9.33 -3.20 5.22
N ILE A 10 -9.81 -2.29 6.07
CA ILE A 10 -9.08 -1.71 7.20
C ILE A 10 -9.89 -1.93 8.48
N ASP A 11 -9.20 -2.39 9.53
CA ASP A 11 -9.75 -2.62 10.86
C ASP A 11 -9.25 -1.52 11.79
N TRP A 12 -10.16 -0.65 12.24
CA TRP A 12 -9.82 0.48 13.11
C TRP A 12 -9.25 0.07 14.47
N GLY A 13 -9.64 -1.09 15.02
CA GLY A 13 -9.05 -1.60 16.24
C GLY A 13 -7.58 -2.03 16.07
N ILE A 14 -7.17 -2.42 14.86
CA ILE A 14 -5.76 -2.64 14.51
C ILE A 14 -5.06 -1.29 14.26
N VAL A 15 -5.70 -0.35 13.57
CA VAL A 15 -5.14 0.99 13.33
C VAL A 15 -4.80 1.70 14.64
N GLU A 16 -5.73 1.75 15.60
CA GLU A 16 -5.49 2.38 16.90
C GLU A 16 -4.31 1.76 17.66
N LYS A 17 -4.20 0.42 17.64
CA LYS A 17 -3.03 -0.28 18.21
C LYS A 17 -1.74 0.12 17.50
N LYS A 18 -1.76 0.19 16.17
CA LYS A 18 -0.61 0.60 15.37
C LYS A 18 -0.22 2.04 15.65
N MET A 19 -1.18 2.95 15.82
CA MET A 19 -0.92 4.34 16.22
C MET A 19 -0.15 4.39 17.53
N GLU A 20 -0.57 3.62 18.55
CA GLU A 20 0.15 3.55 19.82
C GLU A 20 1.56 2.96 19.69
N GLU A 21 1.76 1.95 18.83
CA GLU A 21 3.07 1.34 18.57
C GLU A 21 4.04 2.32 17.88
N ILE A 22 3.56 3.16 16.97
CA ILE A 22 4.40 4.01 16.10
C ILE A 22 4.43 5.49 16.50
N LYS A 23 3.63 5.95 17.47
CA LYS A 23 3.47 7.39 17.80
C LYS A 23 4.76 8.15 18.12
N SER A 24 5.83 7.46 18.50
CA SER A 24 7.14 8.08 18.76
C SER A 24 8.12 7.94 17.59
N PHE A 25 7.68 7.40 16.45
CA PHE A 25 8.52 7.19 15.29
C PHE A 25 8.51 8.45 14.43
N GLU A 26 9.68 8.81 13.90
CA GLU A 26 9.79 9.90 12.92
C GLU A 26 9.27 9.47 11.54
N LYS A 27 9.40 8.18 11.22
CA LYS A 27 8.92 7.59 9.97
C LYS A 27 8.54 6.12 10.12
N VAL A 28 7.71 5.62 9.22
CA VAL A 28 7.44 4.19 9.02
C VAL A 28 7.84 3.75 7.62
N VAL A 29 8.24 2.49 7.50
CA VAL A 29 8.63 1.88 6.21
C VAL A 29 7.55 0.87 5.79
N ILE A 30 6.98 1.09 4.61
CA ILE A 30 5.95 0.27 3.99
C ILE A 30 6.60 -0.57 2.88
N PRO A 31 6.54 -1.91 2.97
CA PRO A 31 7.16 -2.77 1.97
C PRO A 31 6.35 -2.78 0.68
N CYS A 32 7.05 -2.56 -0.43
CA CYS A 32 6.49 -2.56 -1.77
C CYS A 32 7.25 -3.49 -2.71
N THR A 33 6.54 -4.08 -3.66
CA THR A 33 7.12 -4.86 -4.75
C THR A 33 7.07 -4.05 -6.04
N TYR A 34 8.18 -3.98 -6.77
CA TYR A 34 8.21 -3.41 -8.11
C TYR A 34 7.38 -4.26 -9.06
N VAL A 35 6.43 -3.63 -9.75
CA VAL A 35 5.52 -4.31 -10.69
C VAL A 35 6.01 -4.16 -12.12
N GLY A 36 6.55 -3.00 -12.48
CA GLY A 36 6.94 -2.69 -13.86
C GLY A 36 5.96 -1.78 -14.57
N TYR A 37 6.01 -1.79 -15.90
CA TYR A 37 5.19 -0.90 -16.73
C TYR A 37 3.93 -1.61 -17.20
N ILE A 38 2.77 -0.98 -16.99
CA ILE A 38 1.49 -1.41 -17.57
C ILE A 38 0.86 -0.19 -18.24
N ASP A 39 0.51 -0.31 -19.52
CA ASP A 39 -0.03 0.77 -20.35
C ASP A 39 0.77 2.09 -20.29
N GLY A 40 2.10 1.97 -20.20
CA GLY A 40 3.02 3.11 -20.17
C GLY A 40 3.17 3.80 -18.80
N THR A 41 2.48 3.33 -17.77
CA THR A 41 2.66 3.80 -16.38
C THR A 41 3.48 2.79 -15.60
N GLU A 42 4.46 3.28 -14.85
CA GLU A 42 5.33 2.47 -13.99
C GLU A 42 4.70 2.30 -12.61
N TYR A 43 4.59 1.06 -12.14
CA TYR A 43 3.94 0.69 -10.90
C TYR A 43 4.86 -0.02 -9.92
N ALA A 44 4.57 0.20 -8.64
CA ALA A 44 4.94 -0.71 -7.56
C ALA A 44 3.70 -0.95 -6.68
N MET A 45 3.69 -2.04 -5.93
CA MET A 45 2.54 -2.50 -5.17
C MET A 45 2.88 -2.58 -3.69
N GLN A 46 2.01 -2.06 -2.82
CA GLN A 46 2.10 -2.28 -1.38
C GLN A 46 1.78 -3.75 -1.04
N ASN A 47 2.72 -4.44 -0.42
CA ASN A 47 2.57 -5.85 -0.05
C ASN A 47 1.85 -6.05 1.28
N ASP A 48 2.12 -5.16 2.24
CA ASP A 48 1.71 -5.33 3.64
C ASP A 48 1.67 -3.96 4.34
N LYS A 49 1.32 -3.98 5.63
CA LYS A 49 1.29 -2.84 6.55
C LYS A 49 0.21 -1.80 6.24
N HIS A 50 -0.91 -2.21 5.65
CA HIS A 50 -2.04 -1.31 5.32
C HIS A 50 -2.57 -0.56 6.55
N HIS A 51 -2.76 -1.24 7.69
CA HIS A 51 -3.17 -0.57 8.94
C HIS A 51 -2.08 0.32 9.53
N THR A 52 -0.79 0.00 9.31
CA THR A 52 0.31 0.87 9.75
C THR A 52 0.38 2.14 8.90
N LEU A 53 0.14 2.02 7.59
CA LEU A 53 0.04 3.17 6.69
C LEU A 53 -1.14 4.08 7.10
N ALA A 54 -2.31 3.50 7.36
CA ALA A 54 -3.46 4.25 7.88
C ALA A 54 -3.11 4.96 9.20
N ALA A 55 -2.51 4.24 10.16
CA ALA A 55 -2.08 4.83 11.44
C ALA A 55 -1.06 5.97 11.27
N ALA A 56 -0.09 5.82 10.36
CA ALA A 56 0.91 6.85 10.10
C ALA A 56 0.29 8.12 9.51
N ARG A 57 -0.71 7.97 8.62
CA ARG A 57 -1.47 9.11 8.05
C ARG A 57 -2.24 9.87 9.13
N GLU A 58 -2.95 9.15 10.00
CA GLU A 58 -3.68 9.77 11.12
C GLU A 58 -2.75 10.56 12.05
N LEU A 59 -1.55 10.04 12.30
CA LEU A 59 -0.56 10.68 13.17
C LEU A 59 0.30 11.75 12.48
N GLY A 60 0.18 11.90 11.15
CA GLY A 60 1.06 12.77 10.37
C GLY A 60 2.53 12.32 10.38
N ILE A 61 2.80 11.03 10.55
CA ILE A 61 4.15 10.45 10.53
C ILE A 61 4.59 10.24 9.08
N ALA A 62 5.87 10.51 8.80
CA ALA A 62 6.42 10.34 7.46
C ALA A 62 6.38 8.86 7.03
N VAL A 63 6.07 8.63 5.75
CA VAL A 63 6.01 7.30 5.16
C VAL A 63 7.10 7.15 4.12
N GLU A 64 7.85 6.06 4.20
CA GLU A 64 8.82 5.64 3.19
C GLU A 64 8.37 4.32 2.59
N PHE A 65 8.37 4.23 1.26
CA PHE A 65 8.08 3.00 0.54
C PHE A 65 9.39 2.31 0.16
N ASP A 66 9.59 1.11 0.69
CA ASP A 66 10.75 0.27 0.39
C ASP A 66 10.41 -0.67 -0.78
N ILE A 67 10.91 -0.34 -1.96
CA ILE A 67 10.54 -0.99 -3.22
C ILE A 67 11.62 -1.99 -3.61
N THR A 68 11.23 -3.27 -3.71
CA THR A 68 12.12 -4.38 -4.08
C THR A 68 11.50 -5.23 -5.19
N ASN A 69 12.28 -6.01 -5.92
CA ASN A 69 11.73 -6.94 -6.91
C ASN A 69 11.01 -8.11 -6.23
N ASP A 70 10.01 -8.68 -6.90
CA ASP A 70 9.31 -9.87 -6.39
C ASP A 70 10.29 -11.03 -6.17
N SER A 71 10.13 -11.75 -5.06
CA SER A 71 11.04 -12.84 -4.70
C SER A 71 10.96 -14.05 -5.65
N GLU A 72 9.86 -14.19 -6.39
CA GLU A 72 9.65 -15.24 -7.38
C GLU A 72 9.98 -14.74 -8.81
N GLY A 73 10.42 -13.49 -8.95
CA GLY A 73 10.77 -12.87 -10.23
C GLY A 73 9.58 -12.55 -11.12
N LEU A 74 8.38 -12.41 -10.54
CA LEU A 74 7.17 -12.03 -11.26
C LEU A 74 7.11 -10.50 -11.47
N GLU A 75 6.50 -10.09 -12.58
CA GLU A 75 6.29 -8.68 -12.96
C GLU A 75 4.92 -8.52 -13.66
N GLY A 76 4.49 -7.26 -13.82
CA GLY A 76 3.30 -6.86 -14.55
C GLY A 76 2.00 -7.45 -14.00
N GLU A 77 1.06 -7.72 -14.90
CA GLU A 77 -0.26 -8.27 -14.55
C GLU A 77 -0.17 -9.64 -13.86
N ALA A 78 0.80 -10.48 -14.22
CA ALA A 78 0.97 -11.80 -13.60
C ALA A 78 1.33 -11.70 -12.11
N LEU A 79 2.14 -10.70 -11.73
CA LEU A 79 2.41 -10.40 -10.33
C LEU A 79 1.14 -9.89 -9.64
N LEU A 80 0.43 -8.94 -10.25
CA LEU A 80 -0.78 -8.36 -9.67
C LEU A 80 -1.86 -9.42 -9.43
N GLU A 81 -2.10 -10.31 -10.39
CA GLU A 81 -3.08 -11.38 -10.25
C GLU A 81 -2.77 -12.30 -9.05
N GLN A 82 -1.50 -12.66 -8.86
CA GLN A 82 -1.10 -13.55 -7.75
C GLN A 82 -1.09 -12.88 -6.37
N ARG A 83 -0.99 -11.55 -6.33
CA ARG A 83 -0.92 -10.76 -5.09
C ARG A 83 -2.20 -9.96 -4.84
N TYR A 84 -3.25 -10.26 -5.60
CA TYR A 84 -4.57 -9.67 -5.41
C TYR A 84 -5.12 -10.02 -4.02
N ASN A 85 -5.71 -9.02 -3.36
CA ASN A 85 -6.34 -9.18 -2.06
C ASN A 85 -7.88 -9.21 -2.18
N ASP A 86 -8.55 -8.09 -1.92
CA ASP A 86 -9.99 -8.07 -1.67
C ASP A 86 -10.77 -6.98 -2.45
N GLY A 87 -10.11 -6.14 -3.24
CA GLY A 87 -10.77 -5.17 -4.10
C GLY A 87 -9.91 -4.62 -5.24
N ASP A 88 -10.52 -3.74 -6.04
CA ASP A 88 -9.89 -3.13 -7.22
C ASP A 88 -8.61 -2.36 -6.84
N TRP A 89 -7.65 -2.34 -7.77
CA TRP A 89 -6.38 -1.65 -7.57
C TRP A 89 -6.59 -0.14 -7.49
N TYR A 90 -6.12 0.47 -6.41
CA TYR A 90 -6.21 1.91 -6.19
C TYR A 90 -4.82 2.53 -6.04
N ASN A 91 -4.72 3.82 -6.35
CA ASN A 91 -3.52 4.60 -6.09
C ASN A 91 -3.41 4.87 -4.58
N VAL A 92 -2.37 4.34 -3.96
CA VAL A 92 -2.16 4.42 -2.52
C VAL A 92 -2.05 5.87 -2.07
N GLU A 93 -1.37 6.75 -2.81
CA GLU A 93 -1.11 8.12 -2.38
C GLU A 93 -2.35 9.01 -2.33
N THR A 94 -3.31 8.77 -3.24
CA THR A 94 -4.52 9.57 -3.39
C THR A 94 -5.77 8.92 -2.79
N SER A 95 -5.68 7.64 -2.40
CA SER A 95 -6.78 6.89 -1.77
C SER A 95 -6.65 6.83 -0.25
N ASN A 96 -7.79 6.64 0.42
CA ASN A 96 -7.88 6.40 1.85
C ASN A 96 -8.87 5.25 2.17
N PRO A 97 -8.41 3.98 2.14
CA PRO A 97 -9.26 2.81 2.41
C PRO A 97 -9.89 2.79 3.81
N ALA A 98 -9.26 3.44 4.80
CA ALA A 98 -9.79 3.53 6.16
C ALA A 98 -11.14 4.29 6.25
N TYR A 99 -11.42 5.11 5.22
CA TYR A 99 -12.63 5.90 5.07
C TYR A 99 -13.40 5.59 3.78
N TYR A 100 -13.07 4.50 3.10
CA TYR A 100 -13.68 4.07 1.83
C TYR A 100 -13.58 5.11 0.69
N GLU A 101 -12.47 5.83 0.64
CA GLU A 101 -12.17 6.79 -0.42
C GLU A 101 -11.14 6.18 -1.38
N PHE A 102 -11.50 6.03 -2.65
CA PHE A 102 -10.66 5.33 -3.62
C PHE A 102 -10.49 6.13 -4.91
N ASP A 103 -9.23 6.24 -5.34
CA ASP A 103 -8.79 6.65 -6.67
C ASP A 103 -8.34 5.38 -7.41
N LEU A 104 -9.28 4.73 -8.09
CA LEU A 104 -9.07 3.44 -8.77
C LEU A 104 -8.24 3.62 -10.04
N VAL A 105 -7.37 2.66 -10.32
CA VAL A 105 -6.42 2.74 -11.43
C VAL A 105 -6.84 1.86 -12.61
N TRP A 106 -7.83 0.97 -12.42
CA TRP A 106 -8.38 0.00 -13.38
C TRP A 106 -9.80 -0.37 -12.99
#